data_AF-A0A1Y3MT17-F1
#
_entry.id   AF-A0A1Y3MT17-F1
#
_cell.length_a   1.000
_cell.length_b   1.000
_cell.length_c   1.000
_cell.angle_alpha   90.00
_cell.angle_beta   90.00
_cell.angle_gamma   90.00
#
_symmetry.space_group_name_H-M   'P 1'
#
loop_
_entity.id
_entity.type
_entity.pdbx_description
1 polymer ?
#
loop_
_entity_poly.entity_id
_entity_poly.type
_entity_poly.pdbx_seq_one_letter_code
_entity_poly.pdbx_strand_id
1 'polypeptide(L)'
;MIYDEINGLKFQRRLYDEGLNFSAVAFPAVPKHQARLRTTVLASLTDEDIDEALSIIGRIAQQEFPQILVNKSTKIYPALPNPLTPRIEDYDTYEKKSYLHPINKPKYAVIGVGCRFPGNIKSKEDFWEMLTTGRCLTSEVPKDRWNTAEWYNKEPKKGTMQTTRGAFMEDAFYFDNKYFSISQNEAKEMTPEQRWLLELAVETFEDANINPKKLKGSRTGVFVGSSGMDFVAAQISHANDLTQHSATGLELSILANRISYFFDLNGPSICTNTACSASMTALNLAINSMITDDCDAALVAGTNLLFTPGSYVAYSQLRVVSTDGSCKPFDKSADGYARIEGAGMIMIKPYEKAVKDGDKIYCAILGSGTNEDGHTPSLTMPSYDSQCKLLSHVCEKFDIDPASIDYVEAHGTGTAVGDPIEARSIGETEEILDQPTYPLLIGSSKGNTGHGEYSSGIIGMIKAILMLYHRTIVPTIAHKEMNPAIDAEGLGIKVTTKLEPWTTPHTLRIAVNSFGFGG
;
A
#
# COMPACT_ATOMS: atom_id res chain seq x y z
N MET A 1 -30.37 -11.02 -28.24
CA MET A 1 -31.33 -12.14 -28.31
C MET A 1 -30.75 -13.55 -28.13
N ILE A 2 -29.46 -13.86 -28.41
CA ILE A 2 -28.85 -15.15 -27.95
C ILE A 2 -27.95 -14.97 -26.72
N TYR A 3 -27.39 -13.77 -26.49
CA TYR A 3 -26.64 -13.45 -25.27
C TYR A 3 -27.49 -13.49 -24.00
N ASP A 4 -28.81 -13.34 -24.11
CA ASP A 4 -29.71 -13.29 -22.95
C ASP A 4 -30.08 -14.69 -22.40
N GLU A 5 -29.97 -15.75 -23.22
CA GLU A 5 -30.33 -17.12 -22.83
C GLU A 5 -29.13 -18.03 -22.50
N ILE A 6 -27.92 -17.68 -22.96
CA ILE A 6 -26.68 -18.33 -22.53
C ILE A 6 -25.91 -17.34 -21.67
N ASN A 7 -26.32 -17.25 -20.42
CA ASN A 7 -25.65 -16.40 -19.45
C ASN A 7 -24.31 -17.05 -19.07
N GLY A 8 -23.28 -16.79 -19.87
CA GLY A 8 -21.92 -17.32 -19.66
C GLY A 8 -21.36 -16.99 -18.27
N LEU A 9 -21.81 -15.88 -17.67
CA LEU A 9 -21.50 -15.52 -16.28
C LEU A 9 -22.20 -16.44 -15.27
N LYS A 10 -23.47 -16.82 -15.48
CA LYS A 10 -24.16 -17.83 -14.63
C LYS A 10 -23.51 -19.20 -14.75
N PHE A 11 -23.14 -19.62 -15.95
CA PHE A 11 -22.42 -20.88 -16.16
C PHE A 11 -21.05 -20.86 -15.47
N GLN A 12 -20.27 -19.78 -15.69
CA GLN A 12 -18.96 -19.60 -15.04
C GLN A 12 -19.08 -19.56 -13.51
N ARG A 13 -20.09 -18.86 -12.97
CA ARG A 13 -20.36 -18.81 -11.53
C ARG A 13 -20.71 -20.19 -10.97
N ARG A 14 -21.51 -20.98 -11.70
CA ARG A 14 -21.87 -22.33 -11.29
C ARG A 14 -20.68 -23.29 -11.31
N LEU A 15 -19.75 -23.14 -12.28
CA LEU A 15 -18.48 -23.87 -12.29
C LEU A 15 -17.61 -23.51 -11.08
N TYR A 16 -17.54 -22.23 -10.71
CA TYR A 16 -16.86 -21.79 -9.49
C TYR A 16 -17.48 -22.39 -8.22
N ASP A 17 -18.81 -22.44 -8.12
CA ASP A 17 -19.51 -23.03 -6.97
C ASP A 17 -19.21 -24.53 -6.79
N GLU A 18 -18.76 -25.21 -7.85
CA GLU A 18 -18.37 -26.63 -7.87
C GLU A 18 -16.85 -26.83 -7.80
N GLY A 19 -16.09 -25.76 -7.49
CA GLY A 19 -14.65 -25.83 -7.24
C GLY A 19 -13.77 -25.70 -8.49
N LEU A 20 -14.33 -25.42 -9.68
CA LEU A 20 -13.56 -25.26 -10.90
C LEU A 20 -13.09 -23.81 -11.08
N ASN A 21 -11.77 -23.61 -11.08
CA ASN A 21 -11.13 -22.28 -11.10
C ASN A 21 -10.45 -21.98 -12.45
N PHE A 22 -11.18 -22.10 -13.57
CA PHE A 22 -10.72 -21.71 -14.91
C PHE A 22 -11.85 -21.09 -15.74
N SER A 23 -11.49 -20.30 -16.76
CA SER A 23 -12.45 -19.60 -17.61
C SER A 23 -13.00 -20.50 -18.73
N ALA A 24 -14.32 -20.67 -18.77
CA ALA A 24 -15.01 -21.38 -19.84
C ALA A 24 -15.83 -20.39 -20.69
N VAL A 25 -15.58 -20.33 -22.00
CA VAL A 25 -16.26 -19.38 -22.91
C VAL A 25 -17.17 -20.16 -23.86
N ALA A 26 -18.46 -19.86 -23.84
CA ALA A 26 -19.44 -20.43 -24.76
C ALA A 26 -19.54 -19.57 -26.03
N PHE A 27 -19.41 -20.19 -27.20
CA PHE A 27 -19.52 -19.52 -28.50
C PHE A 27 -20.79 -19.98 -29.23
N PRO A 28 -21.50 -19.11 -29.96
CA PRO A 28 -22.65 -19.51 -30.78
C PRO A 28 -22.26 -20.59 -31.79
N ALA A 29 -23.06 -21.64 -31.90
CA ALA A 29 -22.91 -22.70 -32.89
C ALA A 29 -24.03 -22.63 -33.95
N VAL A 30 -23.79 -23.21 -35.13
CA VAL A 30 -24.82 -23.43 -36.15
C VAL A 30 -25.37 -24.84 -35.94
N PRO A 31 -26.70 -25.05 -35.76
CA PRO A 31 -27.83 -24.13 -36.01
C PRO A 31 -28.13 -23.12 -34.88
N LYS A 32 -28.89 -22.06 -35.22
CA LYS A 32 -29.18 -20.80 -34.47
C LYS A 32 -29.67 -20.88 -33.00
N HIS A 33 -29.69 -22.05 -32.36
CA HIS A 33 -30.18 -22.26 -30.99
C HIS A 33 -29.24 -23.11 -30.11
N GLN A 34 -27.96 -23.23 -30.49
CA GLN A 34 -26.96 -24.00 -29.76
C GLN A 34 -25.68 -23.19 -29.58
N ALA A 35 -24.93 -23.46 -28.50
CA ALA A 35 -23.59 -22.94 -28.30
C ALA A 35 -22.59 -24.07 -28.07
N ARG A 36 -21.35 -23.87 -28.52
CA ARG A 36 -20.23 -24.77 -28.26
C ARG A 36 -19.39 -24.18 -27.14
N LEU A 37 -19.07 -25.02 -26.16
CA LEU A 37 -18.13 -24.65 -25.12
C LEU A 37 -16.69 -24.73 -25.65
N ARG A 38 -15.90 -23.68 -25.42
CA ARG A 38 -14.45 -23.75 -25.54
C ARG A 38 -13.86 -23.39 -24.19
N THR A 39 -13.25 -24.37 -23.55
CA THR A 39 -12.54 -24.21 -22.29
C THR A 39 -11.05 -24.17 -22.58
N THR A 40 -10.37 -23.18 -22.00
CA THR A 40 -8.91 -23.15 -21.97
C THR A 40 -8.51 -23.39 -20.53
N VAL A 41 -7.89 -24.54 -20.27
CA VAL A 41 -7.30 -24.83 -18.96
C VAL A 41 -5.86 -24.31 -19.00
N LEU A 42 -5.57 -23.29 -18.19
CA LEU A 42 -4.22 -22.76 -17.99
C LEU A 42 -3.68 -23.31 -16.67
N ALA A 43 -3.31 -24.59 -16.63
CA ALA A 43 -2.75 -25.21 -15.43
C ALA A 43 -1.96 -26.49 -15.78
N SER A 44 -0.98 -26.82 -14.94
CA SER A 44 -0.37 -28.15 -14.87
C SER A 44 -1.30 -29.09 -14.08
N LEU A 45 -2.36 -29.57 -14.72
CA LEU A 45 -3.28 -30.56 -14.12
C LEU A 45 -2.83 -31.97 -14.45
N THR A 46 -3.15 -32.93 -13.57
CA THR A 46 -3.04 -34.36 -13.90
C THR A 46 -4.18 -34.78 -14.82
N ASP A 47 -4.04 -35.91 -15.52
CA ASP A 47 -5.11 -36.45 -16.37
C ASP A 47 -6.40 -36.75 -15.56
N GLU A 48 -6.26 -37.13 -14.29
CA GLU A 48 -7.40 -37.37 -13.37
C GLU A 48 -8.15 -36.07 -13.04
N ASP A 49 -7.43 -34.98 -12.74
CA ASP A 49 -8.04 -33.66 -12.47
C ASP A 49 -8.78 -33.11 -13.70
N ILE A 50 -8.24 -33.39 -14.90
CA ILE A 50 -8.85 -33.00 -16.17
C ILE A 50 -10.16 -33.76 -16.40
N ASP A 51 -10.16 -35.07 -16.17
CA ASP A 51 -11.35 -35.91 -16.32
C ASP A 51 -12.44 -35.53 -15.31
N GLU A 52 -12.06 -35.22 -14.06
CA GLU A 52 -12.97 -34.72 -13.03
C GLU A 52 -13.58 -33.37 -13.45
N ALA A 53 -12.75 -32.43 -13.91
CA ALA A 53 -13.22 -31.13 -14.39
C ALA A 53 -14.17 -31.25 -15.58
N LEU A 54 -13.85 -32.11 -16.56
CA LEU A 54 -14.71 -32.38 -17.71
C LEU A 54 -16.02 -33.06 -17.31
N SER A 55 -16.00 -33.94 -16.32
CA SER A 55 -17.20 -34.58 -15.75
C SER A 55 -18.13 -33.56 -15.09
N ILE A 56 -17.58 -32.66 -14.28
CA ILE A 56 -18.35 -31.58 -13.62
C ILE A 56 -18.95 -30.62 -14.67
N ILE A 57 -18.15 -30.16 -15.63
CA ILE A 57 -18.62 -29.32 -16.75
C ILE A 57 -19.76 -30.01 -17.51
N GLY A 58 -19.56 -31.29 -17.85
CA GLY A 58 -20.52 -32.10 -18.60
C GLY A 58 -21.85 -32.23 -17.88
N ARG A 59 -21.80 -32.52 -16.58
CA ARG A 59 -22.99 -32.62 -15.72
C ARG A 59 -23.76 -31.30 -15.65
N ILE A 60 -23.09 -30.18 -15.37
CA ILE A 60 -23.73 -28.86 -15.22
C ILE A 60 -24.32 -28.41 -16.57
N ALA A 61 -23.58 -28.59 -17.66
CA ALA A 61 -24.07 -28.25 -18.99
C ALA A 61 -25.32 -29.08 -19.36
N GLN A 62 -25.35 -30.38 -19.08
CA GLN A 62 -26.51 -31.22 -19.39
C GLN A 62 -27.72 -30.93 -18.50
N GLN A 63 -27.52 -30.66 -17.21
CA GLN A 63 -28.61 -30.53 -16.24
C GLN A 63 -29.19 -29.12 -16.20
N GLU A 64 -28.35 -28.10 -16.31
CA GLU A 64 -28.72 -26.71 -16.05
C GLU A 64 -28.67 -25.82 -17.31
N PHE A 65 -27.93 -26.23 -18.35
CA PHE A 65 -27.72 -25.45 -19.58
C PHE A 65 -27.78 -26.29 -20.87
N PRO A 66 -28.92 -26.97 -21.16
CA PRO A 66 -29.05 -27.94 -22.26
C PRO A 66 -28.76 -27.40 -23.67
N GLN A 67 -28.73 -26.08 -23.82
CA GLN A 67 -28.35 -25.35 -25.04
C GLN A 67 -26.82 -25.35 -25.31
N ILE A 68 -26.00 -25.78 -24.34
CA ILE A 68 -24.55 -25.92 -24.48
C ILE A 68 -24.22 -27.34 -24.98
N LEU A 69 -23.70 -27.42 -26.20
CA LEU A 69 -23.13 -28.64 -26.76
C LEU A 69 -21.73 -28.87 -26.19
N VAL A 70 -21.62 -29.88 -25.32
CA VAL A 70 -20.33 -30.41 -24.87
C VAL A 70 -19.82 -31.39 -25.93
N ASN A 71 -18.94 -30.93 -26.80
CA ASN A 71 -18.31 -31.81 -27.78
C ASN A 71 -17.15 -32.56 -27.10
N LYS A 72 -16.94 -33.84 -27.42
CA LYS A 72 -15.81 -34.65 -26.91
C LYS A 72 -14.41 -34.15 -27.34
N SER A 73 -14.33 -33.01 -28.02
CA SER A 73 -13.08 -32.41 -28.50
C SER A 73 -12.76 -31.11 -27.76
N THR A 74 -12.67 -31.19 -26.43
CA THR A 74 -11.91 -30.19 -25.67
C THR A 74 -10.46 -30.30 -26.13
N LYS A 75 -9.97 -29.33 -26.88
CA LYS A 75 -8.55 -29.24 -27.22
C LYS A 75 -7.81 -28.74 -25.98
N ILE A 76 -7.20 -29.67 -25.25
CA ILE A 76 -6.23 -29.36 -24.22
C ILE A 76 -4.95 -28.95 -24.95
N TYR A 77 -4.56 -27.69 -24.77
CA TYR A 77 -3.23 -27.26 -25.16
C TYR A 77 -2.37 -27.49 -23.92
N PRO A 78 -1.34 -28.38 -23.97
CA PRO A 78 -0.36 -28.40 -22.90
C PRO A 78 0.20 -26.98 -22.77
N ALA A 79 0.37 -26.52 -21.53
CA ALA A 79 1.14 -25.30 -21.30
C ALA A 79 2.45 -25.46 -22.08
N LEU A 80 2.75 -24.48 -22.94
CA LEU A 80 4.07 -24.45 -23.57
C LEU A 80 5.09 -24.62 -22.44
N PRO A 81 6.09 -25.51 -22.59
CA PRO A 81 7.12 -25.67 -21.58
C PRO A 81 7.64 -24.27 -21.26
N ASN A 82 7.68 -23.94 -19.97
CA ASN A 82 8.10 -22.63 -19.51
C ASN A 82 9.39 -22.24 -20.26
N PRO A 83 9.36 -21.21 -21.13
CA PRO A 83 10.57 -20.78 -21.83
C PRO A 83 11.63 -20.27 -20.85
N LEU A 84 11.26 -20.08 -19.58
CA LEU A 84 12.12 -19.82 -18.43
C LEU A 84 12.36 -21.09 -17.62
N THR A 85 12.69 -22.21 -18.27
CA THR A 85 13.51 -23.21 -17.55
C THR A 85 14.77 -22.45 -17.14
N PRO A 86 15.08 -22.30 -15.84
CA PRO A 86 16.24 -21.55 -15.44
C PRO A 86 17.43 -22.27 -16.04
N ARG A 87 18.08 -21.64 -17.02
CA ARG A 87 19.49 -21.90 -17.24
C ARG A 87 20.15 -21.49 -15.94
N ILE A 88 20.42 -22.47 -15.08
CA ILE A 88 21.45 -22.34 -14.06
C ILE A 88 22.77 -22.36 -14.85
N GLU A 89 23.01 -21.27 -15.58
CA GLU A 89 24.36 -20.83 -15.87
C GLU A 89 24.72 -20.00 -14.63
N ASP A 90 25.81 -20.39 -13.97
CA ASP A 90 26.38 -19.66 -12.85
C ASP A 90 26.40 -18.16 -13.20
N TYR A 91 25.56 -17.36 -12.52
CA TYR A 91 25.73 -15.90 -12.51
C TYR A 91 26.95 -15.58 -11.66
N ASP A 92 28.11 -15.98 -12.17
CA ASP A 92 29.39 -15.66 -11.58
C ASP A 92 29.73 -14.23 -11.96
N THR A 93 29.76 -13.37 -10.94
CA THR A 93 30.32 -12.02 -10.96
C THR A 93 29.68 -11.03 -11.96
N TYR A 94 28.61 -10.37 -11.53
CA TYR A 94 28.44 -8.97 -11.93
C TYR A 94 29.71 -8.23 -11.46
N GLU A 95 30.60 -7.87 -12.39
CA GLU A 95 31.60 -6.84 -12.13
C GLU A 95 30.85 -5.63 -11.57
N LYS A 96 31.09 -5.31 -10.29
CA LYS A 96 30.64 -4.08 -9.61
C LYS A 96 31.25 -2.87 -10.34
N LYS A 97 30.77 -2.54 -11.53
CA LYS A 97 30.90 -1.19 -12.09
C LYS A 97 29.78 -0.38 -11.46
N SER A 98 30.07 0.23 -10.31
CA SER A 98 29.21 1.25 -9.74
C SER A 98 29.19 2.44 -10.71
N TYR A 99 28.18 2.49 -11.58
CA TYR A 99 27.79 3.73 -12.25
C TYR A 99 27.23 4.77 -11.25
N LEU A 100 27.10 4.36 -9.99
CA LEU A 100 26.77 5.21 -8.86
C LEU A 100 28.06 5.85 -8.36
N HIS A 101 28.15 7.16 -8.52
CA HIS A 101 29.17 7.94 -7.83
C HIS A 101 29.00 7.75 -6.30
N PRO A 102 30.09 7.68 -5.51
CA PRO A 102 29.97 7.72 -4.06
C PRO A 102 29.40 9.07 -3.65
N ILE A 103 28.25 9.10 -2.98
CA ILE A 103 27.58 10.36 -2.65
C ILE A 103 27.19 10.41 -1.17
N ASN A 104 28.16 10.84 -0.37
CA ASN A 104 27.97 11.25 1.02
C ASN A 104 27.24 12.63 1.14
N LYS A 105 26.33 12.97 0.20
CA LYS A 105 25.60 14.25 0.15
C LYS A 105 24.09 14.05 0.05
N PRO A 106 23.28 14.92 0.70
CA PRO A 106 21.83 14.96 0.54
C PRO A 106 21.39 14.92 -0.94
N LYS A 107 20.49 13.98 -1.28
CA LYS A 107 20.02 13.80 -2.67
C LYS A 107 18.77 14.56 -2.98
N TYR A 108 17.77 14.42 -2.12
CA TYR A 108 16.47 15.04 -2.30
C TYR A 108 16.05 15.75 -1.03
N ALA A 109 15.52 16.96 -1.16
CA ALA A 109 14.92 17.69 -0.06
C ALA A 109 13.42 17.43 -0.02
N VAL A 110 12.88 17.18 1.17
CA VAL A 110 11.45 17.31 1.42
C VAL A 110 11.15 18.76 1.71
N ILE A 111 10.31 19.38 0.88
CA ILE A 111 10.05 20.83 0.94
C ILE A 111 8.62 21.19 1.33
N GLY A 112 7.67 20.25 1.20
CA GLY A 112 6.28 20.45 1.60
C GLY A 112 5.67 19.16 2.14
N VAL A 113 4.75 19.30 3.08
CA VAL A 113 4.06 18.19 3.75
C VAL A 113 2.57 18.54 3.92
N GLY A 114 1.69 17.66 3.44
CA GLY A 114 0.25 17.70 3.67
C GLY A 114 -0.25 16.35 4.20
N CYS A 115 -1.24 16.37 5.11
CA CYS A 115 -1.88 15.14 5.57
C CYS A 115 -3.30 15.35 6.09
N ARG A 116 -4.11 14.30 5.92
CA ARG A 116 -5.47 14.22 6.45
C ARG A 116 -5.72 12.83 7.00
N PHE A 117 -6.01 12.78 8.30
CA PHE A 117 -6.26 11.54 9.04
C PHE A 117 -7.48 11.68 9.94
N PRO A 118 -8.06 10.56 10.41
CA PRO A 118 -9.14 10.54 11.38
C PRO A 118 -8.81 11.29 12.67
N GLY A 119 -9.83 11.62 13.45
CA GLY A 119 -9.68 12.36 14.69
C GLY A 119 -9.45 13.85 14.47
N ASN A 120 -10.07 14.40 13.43
CA ASN A 120 -10.01 15.79 12.98
C ASN A 120 -8.56 16.29 12.70
N ILE A 121 -7.73 15.44 12.09
CA ILE A 121 -6.38 15.83 11.69
C ILE A 121 -6.44 16.36 10.25
N LYS A 122 -6.30 17.68 10.11
CA LYS A 122 -6.44 18.41 8.84
C LYS A 122 -5.14 19.05 8.39
N SER A 123 -4.07 18.89 9.17
CA SER A 123 -2.75 19.46 8.92
C SER A 123 -1.64 18.63 9.57
N LYS A 124 -0.40 18.87 9.15
CA LYS A 124 0.80 18.28 9.78
C LYS A 124 0.98 18.75 11.23
N GLU A 125 0.48 19.95 11.58
CA GLU A 125 0.45 20.46 12.95
C GLU A 125 -0.49 19.65 13.84
N ASP A 126 -1.71 19.36 13.37
CA ASP A 126 -2.65 18.50 14.10
C ASP A 126 -2.10 17.08 14.27
N PHE A 127 -1.40 16.58 13.24
CA PHE A 127 -0.76 15.27 13.29
C PHE A 127 0.39 15.25 14.31
N TRP A 128 1.19 16.31 14.35
CA TRP A 128 2.25 16.47 15.35
C TRP A 128 1.69 16.56 16.78
N GLU A 129 0.63 17.32 17.01
CA GLU A 129 -0.06 17.38 18.30
C GLU A 129 -0.55 15.98 18.72
N MET A 130 -1.16 15.24 17.80
CA MET A 130 -1.61 13.87 18.04
C MET A 130 -0.45 12.95 18.46
N LEU A 131 0.67 12.98 17.73
CA LEU A 131 1.85 12.16 18.01
C LEU A 131 2.45 12.49 19.38
N THR A 132 2.60 13.77 19.69
CA THR A 132 3.22 14.23 20.94
C THR A 132 2.35 14.00 22.17
N THR A 133 1.03 14.03 22.02
CA THR A 133 0.08 13.69 23.09
C THR A 133 -0.17 12.19 23.25
N GLY A 134 0.36 11.36 22.34
CA GLY A 134 0.17 9.91 22.37
C GLY A 134 -1.28 9.49 22.16
N ARG A 135 -2.06 10.25 21.39
CA ARG A 135 -3.48 9.95 21.14
C ARG A 135 -3.61 8.77 20.16
N CYS A 136 -4.59 7.90 20.40
CA CYS A 136 -4.98 6.82 19.49
C CYS A 136 -6.18 7.27 18.65
N LEU A 137 -6.15 7.01 17.34
CA LEU A 137 -7.18 7.42 16.39
C LEU A 137 -8.31 6.41 16.22
N THR A 138 -8.17 5.21 16.80
CA THR A 138 -9.14 4.13 16.60
C THR A 138 -10.45 4.41 17.33
N SER A 139 -11.56 4.18 16.64
CA SER A 139 -12.93 4.38 17.09
C SER A 139 -13.82 3.24 16.60
N GLU A 140 -15.09 3.25 17.00
CA GLU A 140 -16.08 2.36 16.40
C GLU A 140 -16.35 2.76 14.94
N VAL A 141 -16.61 1.78 14.08
CA VAL A 141 -17.06 2.05 12.70
C VAL A 141 -18.27 3.00 12.73
N PRO A 142 -18.21 4.13 12.00
CA PRO A 142 -19.31 5.08 11.95
C PRO A 142 -20.61 4.47 11.39
N LYS A 143 -21.75 4.90 11.93
CA LYS A 143 -23.09 4.37 11.55
C LYS A 143 -23.47 4.64 10.10
N ASP A 144 -22.86 5.63 9.48
CA ASP A 144 -23.05 6.03 8.07
C ASP A 144 -22.16 5.21 7.11
N ARG A 145 -21.30 4.32 7.60
CA ARG A 145 -20.50 3.40 6.78
C ARG A 145 -21.22 2.09 6.51
N TRP A 146 -21.37 1.26 7.53
CA TRP A 146 -22.14 0.02 7.47
C TRP A 146 -22.62 -0.42 8.86
N ASN A 147 -23.62 -1.29 8.88
CA ASN A 147 -24.14 -1.85 10.12
C ASN A 147 -23.20 -2.95 10.66
N THR A 148 -22.33 -2.61 11.60
CA THR A 148 -21.36 -3.57 12.18
C THR A 148 -22.02 -4.80 12.81
N ALA A 149 -23.25 -4.69 13.32
CA ALA A 149 -23.95 -5.83 13.92
C ALA A 149 -24.23 -6.98 12.93
N GLU A 150 -24.27 -6.69 11.62
CA GLU A 150 -24.45 -7.70 10.58
C GLU A 150 -23.17 -8.48 10.28
N TRP A 151 -22.02 -7.87 10.52
CA TRP A 151 -20.72 -8.38 10.08
C TRP A 151 -19.84 -8.85 11.23
N TYR A 152 -19.99 -8.31 12.43
CA TYR A 152 -19.15 -8.65 13.56
C TYR A 152 -19.50 -10.01 14.18
N ASN A 153 -18.47 -10.79 14.49
CA ASN A 153 -18.59 -11.94 15.36
C ASN A 153 -17.39 -12.03 16.29
N LYS A 154 -17.67 -12.23 17.58
CA LYS A 154 -16.62 -12.41 18.60
C LYS A 154 -15.76 -13.64 18.31
N GLU A 155 -16.38 -14.72 17.84
CA GLU A 155 -15.66 -15.93 17.43
C GLU A 155 -15.40 -15.86 15.91
N PRO A 156 -14.16 -16.13 15.44
CA PRO A 156 -13.85 -16.08 14.02
C PRO A 156 -14.74 -17.02 13.20
N LYS A 157 -15.60 -16.46 12.36
CA LYS A 157 -16.49 -17.20 11.45
C LYS A 157 -16.27 -16.73 10.01
N LYS A 158 -16.48 -17.64 9.06
CA LYS A 158 -16.48 -17.29 7.64
C LYS A 158 -17.46 -16.15 7.38
N GLY A 159 -16.98 -15.09 6.72
CA GLY A 159 -17.80 -13.94 6.33
C GLY A 159 -18.02 -12.90 7.43
N THR A 160 -17.30 -12.98 8.55
CA THR A 160 -17.43 -12.02 9.66
C THR A 160 -16.16 -11.18 9.86
N MET A 161 -16.34 -9.99 10.42
CA MET A 161 -15.30 -9.12 10.94
C MET A 161 -14.90 -9.57 12.35
N GLN A 162 -13.61 -9.49 12.69
CA GLN A 162 -13.10 -9.79 14.03
C GLN A 162 -13.25 -8.63 15.03
N THR A 163 -13.49 -7.42 14.54
CA THR A 163 -13.61 -6.22 15.36
C THR A 163 -14.62 -5.26 14.75
N THR A 164 -15.18 -4.37 15.57
CA THR A 164 -16.04 -3.26 15.17
C THR A 164 -15.28 -1.93 15.10
N ARG A 165 -13.94 -1.98 15.27
CA ARG A 165 -13.10 -0.80 15.45
C ARG A 165 -12.12 -0.61 14.32
N GLY A 166 -11.84 0.64 13.98
CA GLY A 166 -10.88 1.11 12.98
C GLY A 166 -10.70 2.62 13.11
N ALA A 167 -10.07 3.32 12.16
CA ALA A 167 -10.05 4.77 12.16
C ALA A 167 -10.61 5.32 10.84
N PHE A 168 -11.59 6.22 10.94
CA PHE A 168 -12.43 6.66 9.83
C PHE A 168 -12.45 8.17 9.73
N MET A 169 -12.32 8.69 8.51
CA MET A 169 -12.39 10.11 8.19
C MET A 169 -13.81 10.62 8.48
N GLU A 170 -13.93 11.67 9.29
CA GLU A 170 -15.23 12.23 9.67
C GLU A 170 -15.93 12.87 8.46
N ASP A 171 -15.18 13.65 7.68
CA ASP A 171 -15.66 14.39 6.51
C ASP A 171 -15.29 13.67 5.19
N ALA A 172 -15.25 12.34 5.20
CA ALA A 172 -14.74 11.52 4.08
C ALA A 172 -15.32 11.90 2.71
N PHE A 173 -16.58 12.30 2.68
CA PHE A 173 -17.32 12.59 1.44
C PHE A 173 -17.39 14.08 1.08
N TYR A 174 -16.79 14.96 1.87
CA TYR A 174 -16.81 16.41 1.60
C TYR A 174 -15.70 16.79 0.61
N PHE A 175 -15.99 17.79 -0.23
CA PHE A 175 -15.06 18.26 -1.26
C PHE A 175 -15.48 19.63 -1.78
N ASP A 176 -14.54 20.57 -1.85
CA ASP A 176 -14.78 21.87 -2.51
C ASP A 176 -14.67 21.75 -4.03
N ASN A 177 -15.69 21.17 -4.65
CA ASN A 177 -15.73 20.98 -6.09
C ASN A 177 -15.60 22.29 -6.89
N LYS A 178 -16.03 23.42 -6.33
CA LYS A 178 -16.00 24.72 -7.01
C LYS A 178 -14.58 25.25 -7.11
N TYR A 179 -13.77 25.10 -6.06
CA TYR A 179 -12.35 25.44 -6.08
C TYR A 179 -11.63 24.75 -7.24
N PHE A 180 -11.91 23.45 -7.43
CA PHE A 180 -11.30 22.64 -8.48
C PHE A 180 -11.98 22.75 -9.86
N SER A 181 -12.98 23.62 -10.01
CA SER A 181 -13.75 23.76 -11.26
C SER A 181 -14.39 22.44 -11.73
N ILE A 182 -14.75 21.56 -10.79
CA ILE A 182 -15.37 20.26 -11.04
C ILE A 182 -16.89 20.39 -10.83
N SER A 183 -17.68 19.86 -11.76
CA SER A 183 -19.14 19.90 -11.65
C SER A 183 -19.64 19.04 -10.47
N GLN A 184 -20.80 19.37 -9.90
CA GLN A 184 -21.38 18.53 -8.83
C GLN A 184 -21.66 17.09 -9.28
N ASN A 185 -22.03 16.91 -10.55
CA ASN A 185 -22.30 15.57 -11.10
C ASN A 185 -21.01 14.76 -11.21
N GLU A 186 -19.90 15.38 -11.61
CA GLU A 186 -18.61 14.70 -11.62
C GLU A 186 -18.10 14.41 -10.20
N ALA A 187 -18.20 15.39 -9.29
CA ALA A 187 -17.72 15.25 -7.91
C ALA A 187 -18.39 14.08 -7.14
N LYS A 188 -19.66 13.78 -7.46
CA LYS A 188 -20.38 12.62 -6.88
C LYS A 188 -19.81 11.28 -7.30
N GLU A 189 -19.29 11.21 -8.52
CA GLU A 189 -18.74 9.99 -9.12
C GLU A 189 -17.27 9.79 -8.76
N MET A 190 -16.58 10.83 -8.31
CA MET A 190 -15.20 10.75 -7.83
C MET A 190 -15.10 9.97 -6.53
N THR A 191 -14.17 9.02 -6.49
CA THR A 191 -13.72 8.41 -5.22
C THR A 191 -13.33 9.48 -4.19
N PRO A 192 -13.62 9.28 -2.89
CA PRO A 192 -13.11 10.15 -1.81
C PRO A 192 -11.60 10.39 -1.90
N GLU A 193 -10.84 9.37 -2.27
CA GLU A 193 -9.39 9.46 -2.40
C GLU A 193 -8.95 10.49 -3.46
N GLN A 194 -9.61 10.56 -4.63
CA GLN A 194 -9.32 11.59 -5.63
C GLN A 194 -9.55 13.01 -5.07
N ARG A 195 -10.59 13.17 -4.25
CA ARG A 195 -10.96 14.45 -3.64
C ARG A 195 -9.96 14.87 -2.58
N TRP A 196 -9.58 13.96 -1.68
CA TRP A 196 -8.57 14.22 -0.65
C TRP A 196 -7.22 14.57 -1.26
N LEU A 197 -6.80 13.84 -2.30
CA LEU A 197 -5.51 14.08 -2.95
C LEU A 197 -5.43 15.43 -3.66
N LEU A 198 -6.53 15.92 -4.25
CA LEU A 198 -6.58 17.26 -4.84
C LEU A 198 -6.44 18.36 -3.78
N GLU A 199 -7.16 18.24 -2.66
CA GLU A 199 -7.06 19.19 -1.55
C GLU A 199 -5.66 19.14 -0.91
N LEU A 200 -5.12 17.93 -0.69
CA LEU A 200 -3.76 17.73 -0.17
C LEU A 200 -2.68 18.30 -1.08
N ALA A 201 -2.85 18.27 -2.40
CA ALA A 201 -1.89 18.88 -3.31
C ALA A 201 -1.83 20.41 -3.12
N VAL A 202 -2.97 21.08 -2.91
CA VAL A 202 -3.01 22.51 -2.57
C VAL A 202 -2.26 22.76 -1.25
N GLU A 203 -2.62 22.02 -0.20
CA GLU A 203 -2.03 22.15 1.13
C GLU A 203 -0.51 21.90 1.12
N THR A 204 -0.05 20.92 0.34
CA THR A 204 1.37 20.59 0.19
C THR A 204 2.14 21.68 -0.54
N PHE A 205 1.55 22.29 -1.59
CA PHE A 205 2.16 23.43 -2.27
C PHE A 205 2.20 24.68 -1.38
N GLU A 206 1.14 24.94 -0.61
CA GLU A 206 1.10 26.02 0.36
C GLU A 206 2.16 25.84 1.44
N ASP A 207 2.32 24.64 1.97
CA ASP A 207 3.36 24.33 2.95
C ASP A 207 4.78 24.47 2.38
N ALA A 208 4.97 24.11 1.11
CA ALA A 208 6.22 24.34 0.38
C ALA A 208 6.46 25.82 0.01
N ASN A 209 5.50 26.71 0.30
CA ASN A 209 5.51 28.11 -0.13
C ASN A 209 5.65 28.28 -1.65
N ILE A 210 5.05 27.35 -2.41
CA ILE A 210 5.06 27.35 -3.87
C ILE A 210 3.69 27.76 -4.38
N ASN A 211 3.66 28.79 -5.23
CA ASN A 211 2.45 29.14 -5.97
C ASN A 211 2.24 28.12 -7.12
N PRO A 212 1.18 27.30 -7.11
CA PRO A 212 0.98 26.26 -8.12
C PRO A 212 0.88 26.82 -9.55
N LYS A 213 0.49 28.09 -9.73
CA LYS A 213 0.47 28.75 -11.05
C LYS A 213 1.84 28.84 -11.69
N LYS A 214 2.92 28.83 -10.90
CA LYS A 214 4.31 28.82 -11.40
C LYS A 214 4.78 27.43 -11.85
N LEU A 215 4.04 26.38 -11.51
CA LEU A 215 4.36 25.00 -11.88
C LEU A 215 3.69 24.56 -13.19
N LYS A 216 2.84 25.40 -13.79
CA LYS A 216 2.19 25.10 -15.07
C LYS A 216 3.22 24.79 -16.16
N GLY A 217 3.04 23.67 -16.84
CA GLY A 217 3.94 23.11 -17.84
C GLY A 217 5.27 22.58 -17.30
N SER A 218 5.50 22.61 -15.98
CA SER A 218 6.74 22.11 -15.39
C SER A 218 6.82 20.59 -15.44
N ARG A 219 8.03 20.03 -15.46
CA ARG A 219 8.26 18.57 -15.33
C ARG A 219 8.10 18.09 -13.88
N THR A 220 7.05 18.53 -13.19
CA THR A 220 6.74 18.02 -11.84
C THR A 220 5.98 16.71 -11.99
N GLY A 221 6.50 15.64 -11.39
CA GLY A 221 5.83 14.33 -11.37
C GLY A 221 4.84 14.18 -10.22
N VAL A 222 3.91 13.24 -10.35
CA VAL A 222 2.92 12.87 -9.33
C VAL A 222 2.91 11.35 -9.18
N PHE A 223 3.22 10.86 -7.98
CA PHE A 223 3.34 9.44 -7.68
C PHE A 223 2.46 9.09 -6.48
N VAL A 224 1.48 8.20 -6.68
CA VAL A 224 0.45 7.89 -5.66
C VAL A 224 0.41 6.40 -5.37
N GLY A 225 0.49 6.01 -4.10
CA GLY A 225 0.20 4.66 -3.64
C GLY A 225 -1.27 4.50 -3.23
N SER A 226 -2.01 3.58 -3.85
CA SER A 226 -3.42 3.29 -3.53
C SER A 226 -3.89 1.97 -4.18
N SER A 227 -5.03 1.44 -3.74
CA SER A 227 -5.76 0.41 -4.50
C SER A 227 -7.02 0.92 -5.20
N GLY A 228 -7.69 1.95 -4.66
CA GLY A 228 -9.03 2.39 -5.10
C GLY A 228 -10.11 1.30 -5.05
N MET A 229 -9.81 0.11 -4.52
CA MET A 229 -10.61 -1.09 -4.77
C MET A 229 -11.99 -1.04 -4.12
N ASP A 230 -12.09 -0.50 -2.91
CA ASP A 230 -13.28 -0.64 -2.07
C ASP A 230 -14.48 0.15 -2.62
N PHE A 231 -14.23 1.41 -3.03
CA PHE A 231 -15.25 2.25 -3.66
C PHE A 231 -15.62 1.74 -5.06
N VAL A 232 -14.63 1.29 -5.84
CA VAL A 232 -14.84 0.71 -7.17
C VAL A 232 -15.76 -0.52 -7.10
N ALA A 233 -15.51 -1.43 -6.16
CA ALA A 233 -16.32 -2.63 -5.98
C ALA A 233 -17.78 -2.29 -5.65
N ALA A 234 -18.01 -1.29 -4.79
CA ALA A 234 -19.36 -0.85 -4.44
C ALA A 234 -20.11 -0.24 -5.63
N GLN A 235 -19.46 0.62 -6.41
CA GLN A 235 -20.10 1.33 -7.52
C GLN A 235 -20.35 0.43 -8.73
N ILE A 236 -19.39 -0.41 -9.11
CA ILE A 236 -19.55 -1.33 -10.26
C ILE A 236 -20.65 -2.37 -9.99
N SER A 237 -20.89 -2.72 -8.72
CA SER A 237 -22.01 -3.59 -8.33
C SER A 237 -23.38 -2.99 -8.66
N HIS A 238 -23.45 -1.68 -8.89
CA HIS A 238 -24.65 -0.92 -9.26
C HIS A 238 -24.52 -0.34 -10.69
N ALA A 239 -24.10 -1.18 -11.65
CA ALA A 239 -23.74 -0.76 -13.00
C ALA A 239 -24.80 0.09 -13.75
N ASN A 240 -26.09 -0.06 -13.42
CA ASN A 240 -27.17 0.73 -14.03
C ASN A 240 -27.18 2.20 -13.59
N ASP A 241 -26.52 2.52 -12.47
CA ASP A 241 -26.43 3.88 -11.93
C ASP A 241 -25.17 4.63 -12.42
N LEU A 242 -24.30 3.96 -13.19
CA LEU A 242 -23.09 4.56 -13.72
C LEU A 242 -23.40 5.64 -14.76
N THR A 243 -22.62 6.72 -14.71
CA THR A 243 -22.74 7.89 -15.56
C THR A 243 -21.50 8.08 -16.44
N GLN A 244 -21.51 9.13 -17.27
CA GLN A 244 -20.34 9.50 -18.09
C GLN A 244 -19.09 9.85 -17.26
N HIS A 245 -19.24 10.18 -15.97
CA HIS A 245 -18.11 10.52 -15.08
C HIS A 245 -17.59 9.33 -14.29
N SER A 246 -18.31 8.19 -14.25
CA SER A 246 -17.93 7.07 -13.40
C SER A 246 -16.60 6.45 -13.83
N ALA A 247 -16.30 6.38 -15.13
CA ALA A 247 -15.02 5.85 -15.60
C ALA A 247 -13.82 6.62 -15.03
N THR A 248 -13.84 7.95 -15.08
CA THR A 248 -12.75 8.77 -14.52
C THR A 248 -12.85 8.94 -13.01
N GLY A 249 -14.04 8.78 -12.43
CA GLY A 249 -14.24 8.82 -10.98
C GLY A 249 -13.71 7.59 -10.24
N LEU A 250 -13.65 6.44 -10.92
CA LEU A 250 -13.30 5.13 -10.37
C LEU A 250 -11.89 4.65 -10.73
N GLU A 251 -11.35 5.11 -11.86
CA GLU A 251 -10.08 4.62 -12.39
C GLU A 251 -8.88 4.96 -11.48
N LEU A 252 -8.06 3.95 -11.16
CA LEU A 252 -6.93 4.09 -10.23
C LEU A 252 -5.92 5.15 -10.70
N SER A 253 -5.57 5.13 -11.98
CA SER A 253 -4.60 6.07 -12.58
C SER A 253 -5.03 7.54 -12.44
N ILE A 254 -6.34 7.81 -12.30
CA ILE A 254 -6.86 9.16 -12.18
C ILE A 254 -6.52 9.80 -10.83
N LEU A 255 -6.15 9.03 -9.81
CA LEU A 255 -5.66 9.58 -8.54
C LEU A 255 -4.45 10.51 -8.74
N ALA A 256 -3.46 10.08 -9.54
CA ALA A 256 -2.32 10.92 -9.91
C ALA A 256 -2.68 11.88 -11.04
N ASN A 257 -3.33 11.38 -12.10
CA ASN A 257 -3.54 12.15 -13.33
C ASN A 257 -4.43 13.37 -13.12
N ARG A 258 -5.38 13.33 -12.17
CA ARG A 258 -6.25 14.48 -11.90
C ARG A 258 -5.49 15.64 -11.24
N ILE A 259 -4.50 15.34 -10.39
CA ILE A 259 -3.59 16.36 -9.84
C ILE A 259 -2.79 16.98 -10.98
N SER A 260 -2.14 16.13 -11.79
CA SER A 260 -1.35 16.59 -12.94
C SER A 260 -2.17 17.44 -13.91
N TYR A 261 -3.40 17.00 -14.22
CA TYR A 261 -4.33 17.73 -15.07
C TYR A 261 -4.73 19.09 -14.49
N PHE A 262 -5.11 19.14 -13.20
CA PHE A 262 -5.59 20.38 -12.59
C PHE A 262 -4.49 21.44 -12.46
N PHE A 263 -3.29 21.03 -12.07
CA PHE A 263 -2.15 21.92 -11.87
C PHE A 263 -1.27 22.11 -13.13
N ASP A 264 -1.60 21.43 -14.23
CA ASP A 264 -0.84 21.44 -15.50
C ASP A 264 0.62 21.01 -15.29
N LEU A 265 0.80 19.83 -14.68
CA LEU A 265 2.10 19.22 -14.40
C LEU A 265 2.43 18.17 -15.47
N ASN A 266 3.61 18.29 -16.07
CA ASN A 266 4.01 17.54 -17.27
C ASN A 266 5.08 16.47 -16.99
N GLY A 267 5.35 16.15 -15.71
CA GLY A 267 6.19 15.01 -15.34
C GLY A 267 5.43 13.69 -15.34
N PRO A 268 6.08 12.56 -14.97
CA PRO A 268 5.43 11.27 -14.83
C PRO A 268 4.26 11.34 -13.83
N SER A 269 3.13 10.74 -14.19
CA SER A 269 1.92 10.70 -13.38
C SER A 269 1.50 9.24 -13.20
N ILE A 270 1.82 8.68 -12.03
CA ILE A 270 1.83 7.23 -11.81
C ILE A 270 1.09 6.87 -10.53
N CYS A 271 0.23 5.86 -10.62
CA CYS A 271 -0.33 5.18 -9.46
C CYS A 271 0.30 3.80 -9.29
N THR A 272 0.59 3.41 -8.06
CA THR A 272 1.17 2.11 -7.70
C THR A 272 0.30 1.39 -6.70
N ASN A 273 0.30 0.07 -6.80
CA ASN A 273 -0.35 -0.82 -5.85
C ASN A 273 0.60 -1.99 -5.54
N THR A 274 1.42 -1.82 -4.51
CA THR A 274 2.23 -2.88 -3.90
C THR A 274 1.74 -3.15 -2.48
N ALA A 275 0.40 -3.11 -2.30
CA ALA A 275 -0.23 -3.23 -0.99
C ALA A 275 0.32 -2.21 0.03
N CYS A 276 0.72 -2.67 1.21
CA CYS A 276 1.15 -1.83 2.32
C CYS A 276 2.43 -1.01 2.04
N SER A 277 3.22 -1.38 1.03
CA SER A 277 4.41 -0.65 0.61
C SER A 277 4.14 0.41 -0.47
N ALA A 278 2.91 0.51 -0.99
CA ALA A 278 2.58 1.30 -2.18
C ALA A 278 3.09 2.75 -2.14
N SER A 279 2.92 3.46 -1.03
CA SER A 279 3.41 4.84 -0.91
C SER A 279 4.94 4.96 -0.89
N MET A 280 5.68 3.97 -0.38
CA MET A 280 7.15 3.96 -0.45
C MET A 280 7.65 3.51 -1.81
N THR A 281 6.94 2.61 -2.49
CA THR A 281 7.21 2.30 -3.90
C THR A 281 6.99 3.52 -4.79
N ALA A 282 5.94 4.31 -4.55
CA ALA A 282 5.72 5.60 -5.21
C ALA A 282 6.89 6.58 -4.97
N LEU A 283 7.42 6.66 -3.74
CA LEU A 283 8.60 7.46 -3.42
C LEU A 283 9.85 6.98 -4.19
N ASN A 284 10.10 5.67 -4.22
CA ASN A 284 11.23 5.09 -4.96
C ASN A 284 11.13 5.38 -6.46
N LEU A 285 9.94 5.28 -7.06
CA LEU A 285 9.72 5.66 -8.45
C LEU A 285 9.96 7.15 -8.69
N ALA A 286 9.49 8.03 -7.80
CA ALA A 286 9.73 9.46 -7.90
C ALA A 286 11.23 9.80 -7.87
N ILE A 287 11.98 9.16 -6.97
CA ILE A 287 13.43 9.29 -6.88
C ILE A 287 14.09 8.80 -8.17
N ASN A 288 13.74 7.60 -8.65
CA ASN A 288 14.30 7.06 -9.88
C ASN A 288 13.99 7.95 -11.09
N SER A 289 12.78 8.50 -11.21
CA SER A 289 12.43 9.47 -12.26
C SER A 289 13.23 10.77 -12.18
N MET A 290 13.60 11.24 -10.99
CA MET A 290 14.53 12.37 -10.87
C MET A 290 15.98 11.97 -11.22
N ILE A 291 16.40 10.73 -10.94
CA ILE A 291 17.72 10.21 -11.34
C ILE A 291 17.84 10.15 -12.86
N THR A 292 16.78 9.74 -13.56
CA THR A 292 16.73 9.63 -15.02
C THR A 292 16.38 10.94 -15.73
N ASP A 293 16.24 12.06 -15.00
CA ASP A 293 15.82 13.38 -15.50
C ASP A 293 14.43 13.40 -16.17
N ASP A 294 13.55 12.47 -15.80
CA ASP A 294 12.15 12.47 -16.23
C ASP A 294 11.32 13.54 -15.48
N CYS A 295 11.75 13.96 -14.28
CA CYS A 295 11.12 15.05 -13.53
C CYS A 295 12.09 15.91 -12.71
N ASP A 296 11.67 17.15 -12.46
CA ASP A 296 12.42 18.19 -11.75
C ASP A 296 12.07 18.33 -10.26
N ALA A 297 10.90 17.80 -9.91
CA ALA A 297 10.26 17.81 -8.61
C ALA A 297 9.19 16.71 -8.64
N ALA A 298 8.74 16.24 -7.47
CA ALA A 298 7.66 15.28 -7.42
C ALA A 298 6.75 15.52 -6.22
N LEU A 299 5.44 15.34 -6.43
CA LEU A 299 4.49 15.03 -5.37
C LEU A 299 4.47 13.52 -5.17
N VAL A 300 4.63 13.08 -3.93
CA VAL A 300 4.54 11.67 -3.54
C VAL A 300 3.46 11.53 -2.50
N ALA A 301 2.49 10.65 -2.73
CA ALA A 301 1.35 10.49 -1.86
C ALA A 301 0.97 9.03 -1.61
N GLY A 302 0.20 8.81 -0.56
CA GLY A 302 -0.47 7.54 -0.27
C GLY A 302 -1.86 7.81 0.29
N THR A 303 -2.83 6.99 -0.09
CA THR A 303 -4.22 7.12 0.37
C THR A 303 -4.87 5.76 0.60
N ASN A 304 -5.76 5.67 1.58
CA ASN A 304 -6.55 4.49 1.88
C ASN A 304 -7.98 4.87 2.27
N LEU A 305 -8.96 4.11 1.79
CA LEU A 305 -10.38 4.29 2.10
C LEU A 305 -10.98 2.94 2.54
N LEU A 306 -11.85 3.00 3.55
CA LEU A 306 -12.59 1.87 4.10
C LEU A 306 -14.08 2.12 3.82
N PHE A 307 -14.52 1.76 2.62
CA PHE A 307 -15.85 2.09 2.14
C PHE A 307 -16.86 0.97 2.41
N THR A 308 -16.46 -0.30 2.27
CA THR A 308 -17.36 -1.44 2.42
C THR A 308 -16.88 -2.42 3.48
N PRO A 309 -17.80 -3.20 4.09
CA PRO A 309 -17.40 -4.24 5.04
C PRO A 309 -16.63 -5.38 4.37
N GLY A 310 -16.71 -5.54 3.03
CA GLY A 310 -16.14 -6.68 2.31
C GLY A 310 -14.63 -6.79 2.46
N SER A 311 -13.92 -5.68 2.28
CA SER A 311 -12.47 -5.63 2.50
C SER A 311 -12.11 -5.96 3.95
N TYR A 312 -12.90 -5.45 4.91
CA TYR A 312 -12.71 -5.69 6.34
C TYR A 312 -12.90 -7.15 6.72
N VAL A 313 -13.92 -7.79 6.17
CA VAL A 313 -14.19 -9.22 6.31
C VAL A 313 -13.02 -10.02 5.73
N ALA A 314 -12.55 -9.69 4.52
CA ALA A 314 -11.45 -10.41 3.89
C ALA A 314 -10.17 -10.40 4.74
N TYR A 315 -9.73 -9.24 5.23
CA TYR A 315 -8.56 -9.15 6.11
C TYR A 315 -8.80 -9.80 7.49
N SER A 316 -10.04 -9.81 7.98
CA SER A 316 -10.42 -10.57 9.17
C SER A 316 -10.29 -12.09 8.96
N GLN A 317 -10.55 -12.60 7.75
CA GLN A 317 -10.34 -14.01 7.42
C GLN A 317 -8.84 -14.35 7.27
N LEU A 318 -8.02 -13.40 6.84
CA LEU A 318 -6.55 -13.53 6.84
C LEU A 318 -5.94 -13.50 8.25
N ARG A 319 -6.73 -13.18 9.29
CA ARG A 319 -6.30 -13.09 10.70
C ARG A 319 -5.15 -12.09 10.93
N VAL A 320 -5.14 -11.02 10.15
CA VAL A 320 -4.17 -9.93 10.30
C VAL A 320 -4.76 -8.70 11.02
N VAL A 321 -6.09 -8.65 11.16
CA VAL A 321 -6.80 -7.59 11.90
C VAL A 321 -6.88 -7.96 13.38
N SER A 322 -6.55 -7.02 14.27
CA SER A 322 -6.60 -7.24 15.71
C SER A 322 -8.03 -7.32 16.24
N THR A 323 -8.21 -8.07 17.32
CA THR A 323 -9.54 -8.27 17.93
C THR A 323 -10.06 -7.01 18.63
N ASP A 324 -9.16 -6.22 19.24
CA ASP A 324 -9.48 -4.95 19.88
C ASP A 324 -9.41 -3.74 18.94
N GLY A 325 -9.06 -3.97 17.67
CA GLY A 325 -8.90 -2.92 16.66
C GLY A 325 -7.85 -1.88 17.06
N SER A 326 -6.75 -2.31 17.68
CA SER A 326 -5.54 -1.52 17.92
C SER A 326 -4.33 -2.14 17.21
N CYS A 327 -3.27 -1.36 16.96
CA CYS A 327 -1.96 -1.92 16.62
C CYS A 327 -1.07 -1.86 17.85
N LYS A 328 -0.40 -2.97 18.18
CA LYS A 328 0.46 -3.09 19.37
C LYS A 328 1.88 -3.49 18.96
N PRO A 329 2.59 -2.63 18.19
CA PRO A 329 3.88 -2.97 17.61
C PRO A 329 4.89 -3.40 18.68
N PHE A 330 5.50 -4.56 18.46
CA PHE A 330 6.52 -5.20 19.29
C PHE A 330 6.07 -5.55 20.72
N ASP A 331 4.79 -5.40 21.03
CA ASP A 331 4.25 -5.75 22.34
C ASP A 331 3.94 -7.26 22.42
N LYS A 332 4.07 -7.82 23.61
CA LYS A 332 3.65 -9.21 23.92
C LYS A 332 2.20 -9.52 23.55
N SER A 333 1.33 -8.52 23.55
CA SER A 333 -0.10 -8.65 23.22
C SER A 333 -0.45 -8.32 21.76
N ALA A 334 0.56 -8.22 20.88
CA ALA A 334 0.41 -8.10 19.44
C ALA A 334 -0.43 -9.25 18.84
N ASP A 335 -1.60 -8.92 18.27
CA ASP A 335 -2.57 -9.87 17.70
C ASP A 335 -3.08 -9.46 16.30
N GLY A 336 -2.48 -8.44 15.69
CA GLY A 336 -2.90 -7.87 14.41
C GLY A 336 -2.91 -6.35 14.41
N TYR A 337 -3.54 -5.77 13.37
CA TYR A 337 -3.62 -4.33 13.19
C TYR A 337 -5.05 -3.80 13.13
N ALA A 338 -5.21 -2.52 13.49
CA ALA A 338 -6.39 -1.71 13.19
C ALA A 338 -6.30 -1.15 11.77
N ARG A 339 -7.40 -1.08 11.02
CA ARG A 339 -7.43 -0.44 9.69
C ARG A 339 -7.73 1.05 9.81
N ILE A 340 -7.15 1.88 8.93
CA ILE A 340 -7.37 3.33 8.92
C ILE A 340 -7.59 3.89 7.51
N GLU A 341 -8.55 4.80 7.39
CA GLU A 341 -8.73 5.72 6.27
C GLU A 341 -7.76 6.91 6.35
N GLY A 342 -7.37 7.49 5.21
CA GLY A 342 -6.69 8.77 5.19
C GLY A 342 -5.57 8.83 4.16
N ALA A 343 -5.01 10.04 4.02
CA ALA A 343 -4.05 10.33 2.98
C ALA A 343 -2.94 11.28 3.46
N GLY A 344 -1.75 11.07 2.92
CA GLY A 344 -0.58 11.94 3.13
C GLY A 344 0.10 12.25 1.80
N MET A 345 0.75 13.41 1.74
CA MET A 345 1.49 13.87 0.57
C MET A 345 2.74 14.64 1.00
N ILE A 346 3.84 14.42 0.29
CA ILE A 346 5.06 15.22 0.40
C ILE A 346 5.47 15.75 -0.96
N MET A 347 6.12 16.91 -0.97
CA MET A 347 6.79 17.45 -2.15
C MET A 347 8.30 17.29 -1.99
N ILE A 348 8.94 16.71 -3.01
CA ILE A 348 10.39 16.51 -3.05
C ILE A 348 11.03 17.16 -4.27
N LYS A 349 12.28 17.60 -4.12
CA LYS A 349 13.14 18.16 -5.17
C LYS A 349 14.58 17.71 -4.98
N PRO A 350 15.45 17.77 -6.02
CA PRO A 350 16.89 17.66 -5.81
C PRO A 350 17.37 18.65 -4.75
N TYR A 351 18.16 18.19 -3.78
CA TYR A 351 18.52 18.99 -2.61
C TYR A 351 19.23 20.29 -2.97
N GLU A 352 20.18 20.24 -3.91
CA GLU A 352 20.92 21.42 -4.38
C GLU A 352 20.00 22.46 -5.05
N LYS A 353 18.96 21.99 -5.73
CA LYS A 353 17.94 22.85 -6.35
C LYS A 353 17.07 23.50 -5.29
N ALA A 354 16.64 22.75 -4.27
CA ALA A 354 15.88 23.31 -3.16
C ALA A 354 16.65 24.42 -2.41
N VAL A 355 17.95 24.20 -2.16
CA VAL A 355 18.83 25.22 -1.57
C VAL A 355 18.94 26.45 -2.48
N LYS A 356 19.15 26.25 -3.79
CA LYS A 356 19.27 27.33 -4.78
C LYS A 356 17.98 28.15 -4.90
N ASP A 357 16.83 27.48 -4.88
CA ASP A 357 15.51 28.09 -4.99
C ASP A 357 15.08 28.80 -3.69
N GLY A 358 15.81 28.58 -2.58
CA GLY A 358 15.48 29.12 -1.27
C GLY A 358 14.25 28.46 -0.64
N ASP A 359 13.98 27.20 -1.01
CA ASP A 359 12.87 26.42 -0.49
C ASP A 359 13.05 26.15 1.01
N LYS A 360 11.94 26.03 1.74
CA LYS A 360 11.94 25.44 3.08
C LYS A 360 12.35 23.98 2.95
N ILE A 361 13.32 23.52 3.75
CA ILE A 361 13.77 22.12 3.75
C ILE A 361 13.49 21.52 5.14
N TYR A 362 12.63 20.50 5.19
CA TYR A 362 12.37 19.77 6.43
C TYR A 362 13.48 18.79 6.76
N CYS A 363 13.85 17.98 5.77
CA CYS A 363 14.90 16.99 5.87
C CYS A 363 15.41 16.62 4.47
N ALA A 364 16.47 15.82 4.45
CA ALA A 364 16.99 15.20 3.24
C ALA A 364 16.63 13.73 3.19
N ILE A 365 16.27 13.23 2.01
CA ILE A 365 16.19 11.82 1.70
C ILE A 365 17.55 11.40 1.12
N LEU A 366 18.19 10.44 1.78
CA LEU A 366 19.50 9.92 1.37
C LEU A 366 19.37 8.84 0.30
N GLY A 367 18.38 7.96 0.44
CA GLY A 367 18.15 6.85 -0.47
C GLY A 367 16.79 6.20 -0.26
N SER A 368 16.39 5.38 -1.22
CA SER A 368 15.21 4.53 -1.17
C SER A 368 15.39 3.31 -2.06
N GLY A 369 14.71 2.21 -1.74
CA GLY A 369 14.78 0.99 -2.52
C GLY A 369 13.58 0.09 -2.27
N THR A 370 13.48 -0.93 -3.10
CA THR A 370 12.44 -1.95 -3.07
C THR A 370 13.05 -3.28 -3.50
N ASN A 371 12.63 -4.37 -2.89
CA ASN A 371 12.89 -5.74 -3.36
C ASN A 371 11.61 -6.57 -3.16
N GLU A 372 11.72 -7.89 -3.22
CA GLU A 372 10.58 -8.80 -3.09
C GLU A 372 11.01 -10.05 -2.30
N ASP A 373 10.06 -10.64 -1.57
CA ASP A 373 10.32 -11.74 -0.65
C ASP A 373 10.63 -13.06 -1.36
N GLY A 374 10.13 -13.24 -2.58
CA GLY A 374 10.33 -14.41 -3.40
C GLY A 374 9.44 -15.55 -2.94
N HIS A 375 9.99 -16.76 -2.94
CA HIS A 375 9.26 -17.93 -2.49
C HIS A 375 9.37 -18.09 -0.97
N THR A 376 8.33 -17.67 -0.24
CA THR A 376 8.16 -17.93 1.19
C THR A 376 7.15 -19.08 1.43
N PRO A 377 7.13 -19.72 2.61
CA PRO A 377 6.21 -20.82 2.91
C PRO A 377 4.71 -20.53 2.71
N SER A 378 4.30 -19.27 2.73
CA SER A 378 2.99 -18.84 2.24
C SER A 378 3.10 -17.44 1.64
N LEU A 379 2.24 -17.13 0.65
CA LEU A 379 2.26 -15.85 -0.07
C LEU A 379 2.33 -14.61 0.83
N THR A 380 1.77 -14.70 2.04
CA THR A 380 1.69 -13.57 2.97
C THR A 380 2.63 -13.66 4.15
N MET A 381 3.58 -14.60 4.14
CA MET A 381 4.56 -14.71 5.21
C MET A 381 5.79 -13.86 4.88
N PRO A 382 6.20 -12.93 5.76
CA PRO A 382 7.34 -12.06 5.51
C PRO A 382 8.66 -12.82 5.54
N SER A 383 9.66 -12.30 4.81
CA SER A 383 11.02 -12.86 4.75
C SER A 383 12.03 -12.01 5.52
N TYR A 384 12.62 -12.60 6.56
CA TYR A 384 13.76 -12.01 7.29
C TYR A 384 14.93 -11.67 6.35
N ASP A 385 15.32 -12.63 5.50
CA ASP A 385 16.47 -12.47 4.60
C ASP A 385 16.23 -11.34 3.59
N SER A 386 15.00 -11.20 3.09
CA SER A 386 14.67 -10.16 2.13
C SER A 386 14.66 -8.77 2.77
N GLN A 387 14.19 -8.64 4.01
CA GLN A 387 14.28 -7.38 4.76
C GLN A 387 15.74 -6.98 5.02
N CYS A 388 16.60 -7.92 5.42
CA CYS A 388 18.04 -7.66 5.61
C CYS A 388 18.73 -7.25 4.30
N LYS A 389 18.44 -7.97 3.21
CA LYS A 389 18.95 -7.65 1.87
C LYS A 389 18.47 -6.28 1.40
N LEU A 390 17.24 -5.89 1.70
CA LEU A 390 16.72 -4.58 1.34
C LEU A 390 17.50 -3.47 2.04
N LEU A 391 17.66 -3.58 3.36
CA LEU A 391 18.40 -2.60 4.16
C LEU A 391 19.85 -2.49 3.66
N SER A 392 20.55 -3.62 3.54
CA SER A 392 21.93 -3.67 3.04
C SER A 392 22.04 -3.09 1.63
N HIS A 393 21.12 -3.46 0.74
CA HIS A 393 21.10 -2.95 -0.63
C HIS A 393 20.92 -1.44 -0.69
N VAL A 394 19.99 -0.87 0.09
CA VAL A 394 19.76 0.58 0.13
C VAL A 394 20.99 1.30 0.71
N CYS A 395 21.57 0.77 1.79
CA CYS A 395 22.78 1.32 2.39
C CYS A 395 23.96 1.30 1.42
N GLU A 396 24.24 0.17 0.77
CA GLU A 396 25.30 0.05 -0.24
C GLU A 396 25.04 0.95 -1.45
N LYS A 397 23.80 0.96 -1.98
CA LYS A 397 23.42 1.73 -3.19
C LYS A 397 23.60 3.23 -3.00
N PHE A 398 23.37 3.73 -1.79
CA PHE A 398 23.40 5.17 -1.49
C PHE A 398 24.55 5.59 -0.57
N ASP A 399 25.52 4.70 -0.32
CA ASP A 399 26.69 4.97 0.54
C ASP A 399 26.27 5.47 1.94
N ILE A 400 25.25 4.82 2.52
CA ILE A 400 24.73 5.13 3.85
C ILE A 400 25.33 4.12 4.83
N ASP A 401 26.11 4.63 5.77
CA ASP A 401 26.56 3.85 6.93
C ASP A 401 25.35 3.42 7.79
N PRO A 402 25.03 2.11 7.92
CA PRO A 402 23.94 1.65 8.77
C PRO A 402 24.13 2.03 10.23
N ALA A 403 25.39 2.18 10.70
CA ALA A 403 25.69 2.62 12.06
C ALA A 403 25.32 4.10 12.31
N SER A 404 24.94 4.82 11.26
CA SER A 404 24.59 6.23 11.33
C SER A 404 23.07 6.47 11.47
N ILE A 405 22.26 5.40 11.49
CA ILE A 405 20.80 5.42 11.67
C ILE A 405 20.48 5.51 13.16
N ASP A 406 19.77 6.55 13.58
CA ASP A 406 19.42 6.76 15.00
C ASP A 406 18.08 6.15 15.40
N TYR A 407 17.20 5.95 14.41
CA TYR A 407 15.85 5.43 14.64
C TYR A 407 15.28 4.73 13.41
N VAL A 408 14.50 3.68 13.65
CA VAL A 408 13.70 3.02 12.60
C VAL A 408 12.22 3.24 12.86
N GLU A 409 11.57 3.95 11.95
CA GLU A 409 10.12 3.94 11.82
C GLU A 409 9.72 2.65 11.12
N ALA A 410 9.42 1.64 11.93
CA ALA A 410 9.17 0.30 11.49
C ALA A 410 7.82 0.16 10.77
N HIS A 411 7.73 -0.88 9.94
CA HIS A 411 6.47 -1.36 9.42
C HIS A 411 5.54 -1.77 10.57
N GLY A 412 6.03 -2.45 11.61
CA GLY A 412 5.46 -2.56 12.96
C GLY A 412 3.94 -2.66 12.99
N THR A 413 3.38 -3.72 12.40
CA THR A 413 1.93 -3.86 12.29
C THR A 413 1.28 -4.32 13.59
N GLY A 414 2.04 -4.82 14.56
CA GLY A 414 1.45 -5.47 15.73
C GLY A 414 1.05 -6.91 15.45
N THR A 415 1.66 -7.56 14.43
CA THR A 415 1.36 -8.95 14.09
C THR A 415 2.33 -9.89 14.80
N ALA A 416 1.82 -11.01 15.31
CA ALA A 416 2.63 -11.96 16.10
C ALA A 416 3.83 -12.55 15.33
N VAL A 417 3.75 -12.60 13.99
CA VAL A 417 4.82 -13.12 13.12
C VAL A 417 5.68 -12.01 12.55
N GLY A 418 5.06 -10.90 12.10
CA GLY A 418 5.78 -9.83 11.42
C GLY A 418 6.71 -9.04 12.34
N ASP A 419 6.23 -8.70 13.55
CA ASP A 419 7.00 -7.87 14.47
C ASP A 419 8.33 -8.53 14.90
N PRO A 420 8.40 -9.83 15.25
CA PRO A 420 9.69 -10.46 15.53
C PRO A 420 10.64 -10.55 14.33
N ILE A 421 10.10 -10.80 13.12
CA ILE A 421 10.92 -10.87 11.91
C ILE A 421 11.52 -9.49 11.59
N GLU A 422 10.74 -8.42 11.70
CA GLU A 422 11.22 -7.07 11.47
C GLU A 422 12.20 -6.60 12.55
N ALA A 423 11.92 -6.87 13.82
CA ALA A 423 12.83 -6.52 14.90
C ALA A 423 14.20 -7.20 14.71
N ARG A 424 14.19 -8.47 14.30
CA ARG A 424 15.39 -9.23 13.98
C ARG A 424 16.13 -8.65 12.78
N SER A 425 15.43 -8.31 11.69
CA SER A 425 16.08 -7.75 10.48
C SER A 425 16.71 -6.38 10.74
N ILE A 426 16.13 -5.59 11.64
CA ILE A 426 16.71 -4.33 12.11
C ILE A 426 17.97 -4.58 12.97
N GLY A 427 17.93 -5.52 13.92
CA GLY A 427 19.01 -5.70 14.90
C GLY A 427 20.18 -6.59 14.47
N GLU A 428 19.97 -7.58 13.59
CA GLU A 428 21.01 -8.55 13.17
C GLU A 428 21.84 -8.09 11.95
N THR A 429 21.60 -6.89 11.42
CA THR A 429 22.51 -6.33 10.41
C THR A 429 23.82 -6.00 11.14
N GLU A 430 24.87 -6.82 10.96
CA GLU A 430 26.11 -6.81 11.77
C GLU A 430 26.71 -5.40 11.96
N GLU A 431 26.54 -4.50 10.99
CA GLU A 431 27.02 -3.11 11.00
C GLU A 431 26.23 -2.18 11.96
N ILE A 432 25.02 -2.55 12.38
CA ILE A 432 24.16 -1.80 13.32
C ILE A 432 24.57 -2.04 14.79
N LEU A 433 25.26 -3.13 15.10
CA LEU A 433 25.65 -3.44 16.48
C LEU A 433 26.83 -2.59 17.00
N ASP A 434 27.60 -1.96 16.11
CA ASP A 434 28.74 -1.08 16.44
C ASP A 434 28.38 0.42 16.52
N GLN A 435 27.10 0.74 16.75
CA GLN A 435 26.56 2.10 16.71
C GLN A 435 27.01 3.03 17.86
N PRO A 436 27.24 4.34 17.61
CA PRO A 436 27.46 5.34 18.66
C PRO A 436 26.22 5.54 19.56
N THR A 437 25.03 5.33 19.00
CA THR A 437 23.72 5.48 19.65
C THR A 437 23.14 4.10 19.98
N TYR A 438 23.78 3.42 20.93
CA TYR A 438 23.25 2.17 21.48
C TYR A 438 22.31 2.46 22.66
N PRO A 439 21.11 1.85 22.72
CA PRO A 439 20.49 0.97 21.70
C PRO A 439 19.85 1.76 20.55
N LEU A 440 19.73 1.13 19.37
CA LEU A 440 18.99 1.65 18.23
C LEU A 440 17.51 1.82 18.59
N LEU A 441 16.98 3.02 18.40
CA LEU A 441 15.59 3.30 18.72
C LEU A 441 14.67 2.81 17.61
N ILE A 442 13.55 2.20 17.97
CA ILE A 442 12.52 1.78 17.01
C ILE A 442 11.14 2.23 17.47
N GLY A 443 10.22 2.32 16.52
CA GLY A 443 8.82 2.58 16.81
C GLY A 443 7.94 2.48 15.60
N SER A 444 6.64 2.68 15.79
CA SER A 444 5.69 2.72 14.67
C SER A 444 4.52 3.65 14.94
N SER A 445 4.18 4.49 13.96
CA SER A 445 3.01 5.37 13.98
C SER A 445 1.71 4.57 14.11
N LYS A 446 1.73 3.29 13.73
CA LYS A 446 0.54 2.44 13.69
C LYS A 446 -0.09 2.24 15.05
N GLY A 447 0.68 2.31 16.15
CA GLY A 447 0.12 2.32 17.50
C GLY A 447 -0.87 3.49 17.70
N ASN A 448 -0.54 4.67 17.14
CA ASN A 448 -1.39 5.84 17.18
C ASN A 448 -2.49 5.80 16.13
N THR A 449 -2.12 5.54 14.88
CA THR A 449 -2.98 5.79 13.72
C THR A 449 -3.81 4.57 13.32
N GLY A 450 -3.35 3.36 13.63
CA GLY A 450 -3.72 2.17 12.88
C GLY A 450 -2.85 2.01 11.63
N HIS A 451 -3.08 0.92 10.89
CA HIS A 451 -2.40 0.57 9.66
C HIS A 451 -3.15 1.08 8.43
N GLY A 452 -2.57 2.10 7.77
CA GLY A 452 -3.17 2.74 6.59
C GLY A 452 -2.99 1.97 5.29
N GLU A 453 -2.64 0.69 5.35
CA GLU A 453 -2.42 -0.15 4.16
C GLU A 453 -1.55 0.60 3.13
N TYR A 454 -2.10 1.00 1.99
CA TYR A 454 -1.43 1.74 0.93
C TYR A 454 -0.84 3.11 1.36
N SER A 455 -1.43 3.79 2.36
CA SER A 455 -0.94 5.05 2.93
C SER A 455 0.02 4.87 4.11
N SER A 456 0.34 3.64 4.52
CA SER A 456 1.16 3.39 5.72
C SER A 456 2.55 3.98 5.65
N GLY A 457 3.20 3.82 4.49
CA GLY A 457 4.54 4.36 4.26
C GLY A 457 4.55 5.88 4.38
N ILE A 458 3.61 6.57 3.74
CA ILE A 458 3.56 8.03 3.80
C ILE A 458 3.22 8.55 5.21
N ILE A 459 2.39 7.85 5.98
CA ILE A 459 2.11 8.20 7.38
C ILE A 459 3.40 8.11 8.23
N GLY A 460 4.13 6.99 8.12
CA GLY A 460 5.41 6.80 8.82
C GLY A 460 6.46 7.82 8.39
N MET A 461 6.54 8.11 7.08
CA MET A 461 7.42 9.13 6.53
C MET A 461 7.13 10.53 7.08
N ILE A 462 5.86 10.94 7.15
CA ILE A 462 5.47 12.23 7.72
C ILE A 462 5.82 12.30 9.21
N LYS A 463 5.59 11.23 9.98
CA LYS A 463 6.05 11.15 11.39
C LYS A 463 7.56 11.36 11.48
N ALA A 464 8.34 10.65 10.67
CA ALA A 464 9.80 10.75 10.65
C ALA A 464 10.27 12.18 10.29
N ILE A 465 9.67 12.80 9.26
CA ILE A 465 9.95 14.18 8.86
C ILE A 465 9.71 15.14 10.04
N LEU A 466 8.58 15.02 10.73
CA LEU A 466 8.23 15.90 11.85
C LEU A 466 9.12 15.67 13.07
N MET A 467 9.47 14.41 13.39
CA MET A 467 10.42 14.09 14.46
C MET A 467 11.79 14.72 14.21
N LEU A 468 12.30 14.67 12.98
CA LEU A 468 13.55 15.33 12.59
C LEU A 468 13.44 16.85 12.67
N TYR A 469 12.36 17.42 12.13
CA TYR A 469 12.14 18.87 12.09
C TYR A 469 12.02 19.47 13.50
N HIS A 470 11.28 18.81 14.40
CA HIS A 470 11.12 19.23 15.78
C HIS A 470 12.23 18.71 16.71
N ARG A 471 13.16 17.91 16.20
CA ARG A 471 14.21 17.22 16.98
C ARG A 471 13.64 16.59 18.26
N THR A 472 12.59 15.81 18.13
CA THR A 472 11.83 15.25 19.25
C THR A 472 11.42 13.82 18.93
N ILE A 473 11.68 12.89 19.84
CA ILE A 473 11.21 11.51 19.78
C ILE A 473 9.80 11.46 20.34
N VAL A 474 8.88 10.81 19.62
CA VAL A 474 7.49 10.60 20.06
C VAL A 474 7.28 9.14 20.50
N PRO A 475 6.35 8.88 21.43
CA PRO A 475 6.10 7.53 21.92
C PRO A 475 5.40 6.67 20.86
N THR A 476 5.84 5.41 20.74
CA THR A 476 5.05 4.32 20.19
C THR A 476 4.06 3.89 21.25
N ILE A 477 2.79 4.26 21.08
CA ILE A 477 1.74 3.90 22.03
C ILE A 477 1.32 2.44 21.88
N ALA A 478 0.56 1.94 22.86
CA ALA A 478 0.10 0.55 22.95
C ALA A 478 1.23 -0.50 23.10
N HIS A 479 2.48 -0.07 23.23
CA HIS A 479 3.60 -0.88 23.70
C HIS A 479 3.78 -0.74 25.22
N LYS A 480 3.70 -1.87 25.94
CA LYS A 480 3.82 -1.97 27.40
C LYS A 480 4.92 -2.96 27.82
N GLU A 481 4.97 -4.12 27.19
CA GLU A 481 5.91 -5.20 27.49
C GLU A 481 6.42 -5.78 26.17
N MET A 482 7.75 -5.88 26.01
CA MET A 482 8.36 -6.44 24.81
C MET A 482 7.85 -7.86 24.55
N ASN A 483 7.58 -8.18 23.29
CA ASN A 483 7.22 -9.52 22.87
C ASN A 483 8.37 -10.50 23.21
N PRO A 484 8.13 -11.59 23.97
CA PRO A 484 9.17 -12.54 24.35
C PRO A 484 9.81 -13.30 23.17
N ALA A 485 9.23 -13.23 21.97
CA ALA A 485 9.84 -13.73 20.74
C ALA A 485 10.93 -12.78 20.18
N ILE A 486 11.13 -11.61 20.79
CA ILE A 486 12.10 -10.60 20.40
C ILE A 486 13.16 -10.48 21.48
N ASP A 487 14.39 -10.88 21.18
CA ASP A 487 15.54 -10.64 22.04
C ASP A 487 16.05 -9.21 21.88
N ALA A 488 15.29 -8.23 22.41
CA ALA A 488 15.59 -6.82 22.21
C ALA A 488 16.96 -6.39 22.77
N GLU A 489 17.41 -7.03 23.85
CA GLU A 489 18.73 -6.78 24.44
C GLU A 489 19.84 -7.33 23.54
N GLY A 490 19.73 -8.58 23.08
CA GLY A 490 20.69 -9.18 22.16
C GLY A 490 20.73 -8.51 20.77
N LEU A 491 19.60 -7.95 20.33
CA LEU A 491 19.47 -7.19 19.09
C LEU A 491 19.91 -5.72 19.22
N GLY A 492 20.17 -5.23 20.43
CA GLY A 492 20.55 -3.83 20.64
C GLY A 492 19.46 -2.81 20.26
N ILE A 493 18.18 -3.18 20.32
CA ILE A 493 17.04 -2.33 19.93
C ILE A 493 16.19 -1.92 21.12
N LYS A 494 15.54 -0.76 21.01
CA LYS A 494 14.63 -0.26 22.04
C LYS A 494 13.43 0.47 21.46
N VAL A 495 12.23 0.06 21.85
CA VAL A 495 10.99 0.75 21.47
C VAL A 495 10.87 2.08 22.21
N THR A 496 10.57 3.16 21.49
CA THR A 496 10.34 4.47 22.10
C THR A 496 8.99 4.52 22.78
N THR A 497 8.93 4.83 24.08
CA THR A 497 7.67 4.86 24.86
C THR A 497 7.40 6.20 25.52
N LYS A 498 8.25 7.20 25.29
CA LYS A 498 8.15 8.53 25.91
C LYS A 498 8.40 9.63 24.89
N LEU A 499 7.78 10.78 25.12
CA LEU A 499 8.11 12.01 24.43
C LEU A 499 9.40 12.59 25.02
N GLU A 500 10.42 12.79 24.21
CA GLU A 500 11.71 13.32 24.69
C GLU A 500 12.45 14.16 23.63
N PRO A 501 13.20 15.20 24.03
CA PRO A 501 14.05 15.95 23.11
C PRO A 501 15.14 15.06 22.50
N TRP A 502 15.32 15.17 21.18
CA TRP A 502 16.33 14.42 20.43
C TRP A 502 17.61 15.25 20.27
N THR A 503 18.36 15.33 21.36
CA THR A 503 19.57 16.15 21.46
C THR A 503 20.81 15.28 21.25
N THR A 504 21.34 15.31 20.03
CA THR A 504 22.59 14.64 19.65
C THR A 504 23.53 15.62 18.94
N PRO A 505 24.85 15.46 19.08
CA PRO A 505 25.83 16.34 18.44
C PRO A 505 26.01 16.05 16.93
N HIS A 506 25.56 14.88 16.46
CA HIS A 506 25.64 14.44 15.06
C HIS A 506 24.31 14.67 14.31
N THR A 507 24.36 14.43 12.99
CA THR A 507 23.19 14.50 12.12
C THR A 507 22.25 13.35 12.40
N LEU A 508 21.00 13.66 12.75
CA LEU A 508 19.95 12.67 12.98
C LEU A 508 19.54 11.97 11.67
N ARG A 509 19.39 10.65 11.71
CA ARG A 509 18.88 9.85 10.59
C ARG A 509 17.80 8.89 11.03
N ILE A 510 16.76 8.78 10.18
CA ILE A 510 15.65 7.86 10.37
C ILE A 510 15.54 6.97 9.14
N ALA A 511 15.43 5.66 9.35
CA ALA A 511 14.98 4.71 8.32
C ALA A 511 13.46 4.50 8.45
N VAL A 512 12.77 4.36 7.33
CA VAL A 512 11.31 4.11 7.29
C VAL A 512 11.06 2.81 6.53
N ASN A 513 10.49 1.83 7.21
CA ASN A 513 10.16 0.53 6.63
C ASN A 513 8.68 0.45 6.23
N SER A 514 8.41 -0.20 5.11
CA SER A 514 7.04 -0.56 4.71
C SER A 514 7.05 -1.81 3.85
N PHE A 515 6.53 -2.92 4.40
CA PHE A 515 6.54 -4.24 3.74
C PHE A 515 5.14 -4.60 3.26
N GLY A 516 5.02 -5.10 2.03
CA GLY A 516 3.74 -5.48 1.44
C GLY A 516 3.29 -6.85 1.97
N PHE A 517 1.99 -7.08 2.13
CA PHE A 517 1.54 -8.41 2.55
C PHE A 517 1.79 -9.50 1.49
N GLY A 518 2.22 -9.15 0.28
CA GLY A 518 2.57 -10.10 -0.78
C GLY A 518 4.06 -10.09 -1.13
N GLY A 519 4.92 -9.56 -0.25
CA GLY A 519 6.34 -9.27 -0.49
C GLY A 519 6.60 -7.77 -0.46
#